data_AF-A0A6G0Y6I6-F1
#
_entry.id   AF-A0A6G0Y6I6-F1
#
_cell.length_a   1.000
_cell.length_b   1.000
_cell.length_c   1.000
_cell.angle_alpha   90.00
_cell.angle_beta   90.00
_cell.angle_gamma   90.00
#
_symmetry.space_group_name_H-M   'P 1'
#
loop_
_entity.id
_entity.type
_entity.pdbx_description
1 polymer ?
#
loop_
_entity_poly.entity_id
_entity_poly.type
_entity_poly.pdbx_seq_one_letter_code
_entity_poly.pdbx_strand_id
1 'polypeptide(L)'
;MRIRPVGSQRAMGNPIWKSIVPRFRLLILCVLYRIVSNSYCIKLTKFKMKEITFVGSTTTLECNYDLEGEQLYSIKWYKDRNEFYRFLS
;
A
#
# COMPACT_ATOMS: atom_id res chain seq x y z
N MET A 1 68.63 2.77 -31.90
CA MET A 1 67.30 3.02 -32.49
C MET A 1 66.38 1.90 -32.03
N ARG A 2 65.38 2.19 -31.18
CA ARG A 2 64.71 1.20 -30.32
C ARG A 2 63.18 1.31 -30.38
N ILE A 3 62.59 0.39 -31.15
CA ILE A 3 61.40 -0.45 -30.90
C ILE A 3 60.37 0.03 -29.85
N ARG A 4 59.08 0.14 -30.26
CA ARG A 4 57.92 -0.22 -29.42
C ARG A 4 57.48 -1.65 -29.77
N PRO A 5 57.01 -2.45 -28.81
CA PRO A 5 55.57 -2.66 -28.79
C PRO A 5 54.91 -2.76 -27.40
N VAL A 6 53.68 -2.23 -27.39
CA VAL A 6 52.44 -2.70 -26.73
C VAL A 6 52.61 -3.58 -25.48
N GLY A 7 52.42 -2.96 -24.32
CA GLY A 7 52.16 -3.65 -23.07
C GLY A 7 50.75 -4.26 -23.05
N SER A 8 50.72 -5.57 -22.91
CA SER A 8 49.55 -6.41 -22.58
C SER A 8 48.96 -5.99 -21.22
N GLN A 9 47.75 -5.42 -21.22
CA GLN A 9 46.95 -5.27 -20.01
C GLN A 9 46.38 -6.65 -19.64
N ARG A 10 47.09 -7.34 -18.75
CA ARG A 10 46.68 -8.60 -18.14
C ARG A 10 45.45 -8.33 -17.25
N ALA A 11 44.40 -9.11 -17.45
CA ALA A 11 43.10 -8.98 -16.81
C ALA A 11 43.17 -8.78 -15.29
N MET A 12 42.50 -7.74 -14.76
CA MET A 12 41.99 -7.77 -13.40
C MET A 12 40.67 -8.53 -13.41
N GLY A 13 40.70 -9.73 -12.80
CA GLY A 13 39.55 -10.61 -12.66
C GLY A 13 38.33 -9.90 -12.08
N ASN A 14 37.19 -10.18 -12.67
CA ASN A 14 35.88 -9.74 -12.20
C ASN A 14 35.67 -10.26 -10.75
N PRO A 15 35.28 -9.45 -9.76
CA PRO A 15 35.13 -9.92 -8.39
C PRO A 15 33.98 -10.94 -8.29
N ILE A 16 34.33 -12.18 -7.93
CA ILE A 16 33.46 -13.37 -7.79
C ILE A 16 32.28 -13.14 -6.82
N TRP A 17 32.36 -12.13 -5.94
CA TRP A 17 31.29 -11.73 -5.01
C TRP A 17 30.03 -11.15 -5.68
N LYS A 18 30.10 -10.70 -6.95
CA LYS A 18 28.92 -10.21 -7.67
C LYS A 18 27.89 -11.31 -7.99
N SER A 19 28.23 -12.59 -7.80
CA SER A 19 27.40 -13.72 -8.21
C SER A 19 26.58 -14.38 -7.07
N ILE A 20 26.79 -14.01 -5.80
CA ILE A 20 26.15 -14.65 -4.63
C ILE A 20 24.95 -13.85 -4.07
N VAL A 21 24.79 -12.59 -4.45
CA VAL A 21 23.67 -11.73 -4.02
C VAL A 21 22.36 -11.80 -4.86
N PRO A 22 22.22 -12.50 -6.01
CA PRO A 22 21.04 -12.33 -6.88
C PRO A 22 19.80 -13.10 -6.41
N ARG A 23 19.95 -14.26 -5.74
CA ARG A 23 18.81 -15.12 -5.37
C ARG A 23 18.00 -14.57 -4.19
N PHE A 24 18.66 -14.15 -3.12
CA PHE A 24 17.98 -13.54 -1.97
C PHE A 24 17.34 -12.21 -2.34
N ARG A 25 18.00 -11.39 -3.17
CA ARG A 25 17.46 -10.10 -3.60
C ARG A 25 16.20 -10.26 -4.45
N LEU A 26 16.19 -11.22 -5.38
CA LEU A 26 14.99 -11.53 -6.17
C LEU A 26 13.87 -12.10 -5.29
N LEU A 27 14.17 -13.03 -4.39
CA LEU A 27 13.18 -13.59 -3.46
C LEU A 27 12.58 -12.52 -2.55
N ILE A 28 13.41 -11.64 -1.98
CA ILE A 28 12.95 -10.51 -1.15
C ILE A 28 12.05 -9.59 -1.98
N LEU A 29 12.43 -9.24 -3.21
CA LEU A 29 11.60 -8.42 -4.09
C LEU A 29 10.27 -9.11 -4.43
N CYS A 30 10.27 -10.41 -4.71
CA CYS A 30 9.05 -11.18 -4.95
C CYS A 30 8.14 -11.22 -3.72
N VAL A 31 8.69 -11.44 -2.53
CA VAL A 31 7.93 -11.44 -1.28
C VAL A 31 7.33 -10.06 -1.00
N LEU A 32 8.12 -8.99 -1.13
CA LEU A 32 7.63 -7.62 -0.98
C LEU A 32 6.52 -7.30 -1.99
N TYR A 33 6.69 -7.70 -3.25
CA TYR A 33 5.66 -7.52 -4.28
C TYR A 33 4.35 -8.22 -3.89
N ARG A 34 4.41 -9.45 -3.38
CA ARG A 34 3.22 -10.20 -2.94
C ARG A 34 2.53 -9.57 -1.74
N ILE A 35 3.29 -9.03 -0.79
CA ILE A 35 2.75 -8.35 0.39
C ILE A 35 2.03 -7.06 -0.04
N VAL A 36 2.66 -6.26 -0.91
CA VAL A 36 2.07 -5.01 -1.42
C VAL A 36 0.86 -5.28 -2.32
N SER A 37 0.88 -6.34 -3.13
CA SER A 37 -0.23 -6.66 -4.03
C SER A 37 -1.46 -7.25 -3.33
N ASN A 38 -1.31 -7.80 -2.12
CA ASN A 38 -2.39 -8.43 -1.34
C ASN A 38 -2.72 -7.65 -0.06
N SER A 39 -2.43 -6.35 0.00
CA SER A 39 -2.89 -5.54 1.11
C SER A 39 -4.37 -5.22 0.93
N TYR A 40 -5.19 -5.67 1.86
CA TYR A 40 -6.61 -5.32 1.93
C TYR A 40 -6.81 -4.20 2.95
N CYS A 41 -7.58 -3.18 2.61
CA CYS A 41 -7.91 -2.08 3.50
C CYS A 41 -9.37 -1.66 3.35
N ILE A 42 -9.95 -1.12 4.43
CA ILE A 42 -11.30 -0.59 4.35
C ILE A 42 -11.33 0.58 3.35
N LYS A 43 -12.21 0.50 2.36
CA LYS A 43 -12.38 1.53 1.35
C LYS A 43 -13.72 2.19 1.52
N LEU A 44 -13.72 3.50 1.67
CA LEU A 44 -14.95 4.28 1.67
C LEU A 44 -15.33 4.54 0.21
N THR A 45 -16.36 3.86 -0.28
CA THR A 45 -16.71 3.87 -1.72
C THR A 45 -17.70 4.97 -2.05
N LYS A 46 -18.59 5.31 -1.12
CA LYS A 46 -19.59 6.38 -1.31
C LYS A 46 -19.99 6.97 0.02
N PHE A 47 -20.05 8.30 0.06
CA PHE A 47 -20.62 9.04 1.17
C PHE A 47 -21.69 9.98 0.63
N LYS A 48 -22.92 9.85 1.13
CA LYS A 48 -24.04 10.70 0.70
C LYS A 48 -24.80 11.23 1.91
N MET A 49 -24.91 12.55 1.97
CA MET A 49 -25.66 13.29 2.97
C MET A 49 -26.30 14.52 2.30
N LYS A 50 -27.43 14.98 2.82
CA LYS A 50 -28.06 16.23 2.38
C LYS A 50 -27.31 17.43 2.97
N GLU A 51 -26.89 18.38 2.14
CA GLU A 51 -26.15 19.58 2.56
C GLU A 51 -26.92 20.45 3.56
N ILE A 52 -28.24 20.55 3.41
CA ILE A 52 -29.12 21.35 4.28
C ILE A 52 -30.34 20.52 4.65
N THR A 53 -30.55 20.34 5.95
CA THR A 53 -31.70 19.63 6.52
C THR A 53 -32.47 20.59 7.44
N PHE A 54 -33.79 20.65 7.30
CA PHE A 54 -34.62 21.50 8.15
C PHE A 54 -34.85 20.84 9.52
N VAL A 55 -34.97 21.65 10.56
CA VAL A 55 -35.31 21.16 11.90
C VAL A 55 -36.66 20.44 11.85
N GLY A 56 -36.72 19.24 12.41
CA GLY A 56 -37.91 18.39 12.38
C GLY A 56 -38.08 17.55 11.10
N SER A 57 -37.23 17.75 10.08
CA SER A 57 -37.22 16.88 8.89
C SER A 57 -36.31 15.67 9.07
N THR A 58 -36.67 14.55 8.43
CA THR A 58 -35.85 13.34 8.43
C THR A 58 -34.78 13.44 7.34
N THR A 59 -33.54 13.08 7.67
CA THR A 59 -32.43 12.99 6.72
C THR A 59 -31.72 11.66 6.87
N THR A 60 -31.22 11.12 5.76
CA THR A 60 -30.53 9.83 5.74
C THR A 60 -29.04 10.05 5.55
N LEU A 61 -28.24 9.41 6.40
CA LEU A 61 -26.79 9.35 6.29
C LEU A 61 -26.41 8.01 5.67
N GLU A 62 -25.91 8.04 4.44
CA GLU A 62 -25.54 6.84 3.68
C GLU A 62 -24.00 6.81 3.53
N CYS A 63 -23.39 5.73 4.00
CA CYS A 63 -21.96 5.48 3.84
C CYS A 63 -21.76 4.05 3.37
N ASN A 64 -21.28 3.89 2.15
CA ASN A 64 -20.92 2.58 1.60
C ASN A 64 -19.42 2.39 1.78
N TYR A 65 -19.05 1.21 2.24
CA TYR A 65 -17.68 0.81 2.47
C TYR A 65 -17.46 -0.62 1.98
N ASP A 66 -16.24 -0.89 1.56
CA ASP A 66 -15.75 -2.23 1.22
C ASP A 66 -14.75 -2.66 2.29
N LEU A 67 -14.98 -3.82 2.90
CA LEU A 67 -14.12 -4.40 3.93
C LEU A 67 -13.05 -5.33 3.34
N GLU A 68 -13.09 -5.55 2.03
CA GLU A 68 -12.15 -6.40 1.30
C GLU A 68 -11.96 -7.79 1.93
N GLY A 69 -13.07 -8.39 2.41
CA GLY A 69 -13.10 -9.74 2.98
C GLY A 69 -13.08 -9.81 4.51
N GLU A 70 -12.91 -8.68 5.20
CA GLU A 70 -12.89 -8.60 6.67
C GLU A 70 -14.30 -8.36 7.27
N GLN A 71 -14.43 -8.58 8.58
CA GLN A 71 -15.65 -8.27 9.32
C GLN A 71 -15.64 -6.82 9.82
N LEU A 72 -16.80 -6.16 9.72
CA LEU A 72 -16.97 -4.83 10.28
C LEU A 72 -16.95 -4.90 11.81
N TYR A 73 -16.06 -4.16 12.45
CA TYR A 73 -16.06 -4.03 13.91
C TYR A 73 -17.10 -3.03 14.41
N SER A 74 -17.09 -1.80 13.88
CA SER A 74 -18.02 -0.75 14.32
C SER A 74 -18.19 0.35 13.28
N ILE A 75 -19.38 0.96 13.22
CA ILE A 75 -19.63 2.24 12.52
C ILE A 75 -19.92 3.30 13.58
N LYS A 76 -19.33 4.49 13.44
CA LYS A 76 -19.56 5.62 14.34
C LYS A 76 -19.86 6.87 13.54
N TRP A 77 -20.86 7.63 13.96
CA TRP A 77 -21.15 8.95 13.40
C TRP A 77 -20.87 10.03 14.45
N TYR A 78 -20.15 11.06 13.99
CA TYR A 78 -19.78 12.23 14.79
C TYR A 78 -20.39 13.50 14.21
N LYS A 79 -20.88 14.36 15.10
CA LYS A 79 -21.29 15.73 14.79
C LYS A 79 -20.68 16.64 15.86
N ASP A 80 -19.97 17.69 15.45
CA ASP A 80 -19.36 18.67 16.36
C ASP A 80 -18.48 18.04 17.46
N ARG A 81 -17.74 16.97 17.11
CA ARG A 81 -16.91 16.13 18.02
C ARG A 81 -17.69 15.22 18.96
N ASN A 82 -19.01 15.23 18.92
CA ASN A 82 -19.85 14.32 19.70
C ASN A 82 -20.24 13.10 18.86
N GLU A 83 -20.00 11.92 19.41
CA GLU A 83 -20.54 10.67 18.86
C GLU A 83 -22.04 10.62 19.16
N PHE A 84 -22.87 10.56 18.12
CA PHE A 84 -24.33 10.50 18.28
C PHE A 84 -24.94 9.19 17.78
N TYR A 85 -24.13 8.34 17.12
CA TYR A 85 -24.53 7.00 16.72
C TYR A 85 -23.33 6.07 16.70
N ARG A 86 -23.52 4.86 17.21
CA ARG A 86 -22.58 3.74 17.07
C ARG A 86 -23.34 2.46 16.77
N PHE A 87 -22.89 1.76 15.74
CA PHE A 87 -23.30 0.39 15.44
C PHE A 87 -22.12 -0.56 15.69
N LEU A 88 -22.39 -1.70 16.31
CA LEU A 88 -21.45 -2.79 16.55
C LEU A 88 -22.01 -4.03 15.84
N SER A 89 -21.15 -4.73 15.09
CA SER A 89 -21.54 -5.98 14.43
C SER A 89 -21.45 -7.18 15.35
#